data_AF-A0A1H6WER9-F1
#
_entry.id   AF-A0A1H6WER9-F1
#
_cell.length_a   1.000
_cell.length_b   1.000
_cell.length_c   1.000
_cell.angle_alpha   90.00
_cell.angle_beta   90.00
_cell.angle_gamma   90.00
#
_symmetry.space_group_name_H-M   'P 1'
#
loop_
_entity.id
_entity.type
_entity.pdbx_description
1 polymer ?
#
loop_
_entity_poly.entity_id
_entity_poly.type
_entity_poly.pdbx_seq_one_letter_code
_entity_poly.pdbx_strand_id
1 'polypeptide(L)'
;MTTRILTGITTTGTPHLGNYAGAIRPAIVASRQSNADSFYFLADYHALIKCDDPLRIQRSRLEIAATWLAAGLDVERVTFYRQSDIPEIPELTWLLTCVAAKGLLNRAHAYKASVDKNVEAGEDPDAGVSMGLFSYPVLMAADILMFNAHQVPVGRDQIQHVEMARDIGQRFNHLFGNGKEFFVMPEALIEESVATLPGLDGRKMSKSYDNTIPLFSSAKEMKDAISRIVTDSRLPGEAKDPDNSHLFTLYQAFATGEQSDQFRADLLQGLGWGEAKQRLFQLLDSELSEARENYHRLIERPADLEDILQAGAAKARRIATPFLGELREAVGLRSFRAAPQAVATGKKKASKGARFVSFREDDGSFRFRLLAADGEQLLLSRNFADGKAAGAVTRLLQQGGDLDIRSEGAAFSVWLGGDCVADSPSFADAAARDAAIESLKLALAPQQD
;
A
#
# COMPACT_ATOMS: atom_id res chain seq x y z
N MET A 1 5.41 6.13 16.03
CA MET A 1 4.25 5.65 15.25
C MET A 1 4.65 5.66 13.78
N THR A 2 4.29 4.62 13.04
CA THR A 2 4.61 4.51 11.60
C THR A 2 3.48 5.15 10.79
N THR A 3 3.82 6.03 9.86
CA THR A 3 2.86 6.70 8.98
C THR A 3 2.82 6.00 7.64
N ARG A 4 1.67 5.43 7.29
CA ARG A 4 1.46 4.86 5.95
C ARG A 4 1.20 5.95 4.92
N ILE A 5 2.03 5.99 3.90
CA ILE A 5 1.99 6.98 2.82
C ILE A 5 1.75 6.22 1.51
N LEU A 6 0.76 6.63 0.73
CA LEU A 6 0.42 5.97 -0.53
C LEU A 6 0.47 6.96 -1.70
N THR A 7 1.29 6.64 -2.71
CA THR A 7 1.50 7.46 -3.90
C THR A 7 1.12 6.69 -5.16
N GLY A 8 0.11 7.19 -5.88
CA GLY A 8 -0.28 6.69 -7.19
C GLY A 8 0.54 7.33 -8.30
N ILE A 9 1.12 6.51 -9.16
CA ILE A 9 1.97 6.94 -10.28
C ILE A 9 1.19 6.69 -11.57
N THR A 10 0.80 7.77 -12.24
CA THR A 10 0.06 7.69 -13.51
C THR A 10 0.93 7.10 -14.62
N THR A 11 0.38 6.16 -15.39
CA THR A 11 1.10 5.43 -16.45
C THR A 11 0.80 5.97 -17.86
N THR A 12 0.94 7.28 -18.04
CA THR A 12 0.66 7.97 -19.32
C THR A 12 1.91 8.63 -19.92
N GLY A 13 2.90 7.78 -20.22
CA GLY A 13 4.10 8.07 -21.02
C GLY A 13 5.39 8.21 -20.21
N THR A 14 6.50 8.41 -20.91
CA THR A 14 7.87 8.44 -20.36
C THR A 14 8.16 9.63 -19.44
N PRO A 15 8.70 9.45 -18.22
CA PRO A 15 9.06 10.57 -17.35
C PRO A 15 10.10 11.52 -17.95
N HIS A 16 10.01 12.80 -17.60
CA HIS A 16 10.97 13.85 -17.95
C HIS A 16 11.62 14.47 -16.70
N LEU A 17 12.62 15.33 -16.88
CA LEU A 17 13.39 15.94 -15.80
C LEU A 17 12.50 16.68 -14.77
N GLY A 18 11.45 17.34 -15.25
CA GLY A 18 10.42 17.95 -14.41
C GLY A 18 9.70 16.96 -13.48
N ASN A 19 9.43 15.72 -13.91
CA ASN A 19 8.84 14.70 -13.03
C ASN A 19 9.86 14.22 -12.00
N TYR A 20 11.14 14.10 -12.40
CA TYR A 20 12.20 13.65 -11.51
C TYR A 20 12.40 14.61 -10.34
N ALA A 21 12.70 15.88 -10.63
CA ALA A 21 12.89 16.88 -9.58
C ALA A 21 11.58 17.19 -8.83
N GLY A 22 10.45 17.12 -9.56
CA GLY A 22 9.14 17.54 -9.08
C GLY A 22 8.38 16.53 -8.22
N ALA A 23 8.72 15.25 -8.30
CA ALA A 23 7.96 14.19 -7.62
C ALA A 23 8.81 12.96 -7.29
N ILE A 24 9.57 12.43 -8.25
CA ILE A 24 10.26 11.13 -8.06
C ILE A 24 11.38 11.25 -7.02
N ARG A 25 12.27 12.24 -7.16
CA ARG A 25 13.39 12.46 -6.24
C ARG A 25 12.91 12.79 -4.82
N PRO A 26 11.97 13.75 -4.60
CA PRO A 26 11.38 13.99 -3.28
C PRO A 26 10.71 12.75 -2.67
N ALA A 27 9.92 12.01 -3.45
CA ALA A 27 9.24 10.81 -2.98
C ALA A 27 10.22 9.73 -2.53
N ILE A 28 11.29 9.48 -3.30
CA ILE A 28 12.34 8.53 -2.92
C ILE A 28 13.01 8.99 -1.62
N VAL A 29 13.36 10.27 -1.49
CA VAL A 29 13.94 10.82 -0.25
C VAL A 29 12.98 10.67 0.94
N ALA A 30 11.68 10.91 0.75
CA ALA A 30 10.67 10.75 1.79
C ALA A 30 10.52 9.29 2.23
N SER A 31 10.58 8.33 1.29
CA SER A 31 10.60 6.89 1.61
C SER A 31 11.79 6.48 2.50
N ARG A 32 12.86 7.30 2.46
CA ARG A 32 14.00 7.49 3.38
C ARG A 32 13.75 7.40 4.88
N GLN A 33 12.60 7.87 5.32
CA GLN A 33 12.35 8.22 6.72
C GLN A 33 11.97 6.99 7.54
N SER A 34 12.58 6.81 8.71
CA SER A 34 12.44 5.59 9.53
C SER A 34 11.01 5.31 10.01
N ASN A 35 10.16 6.33 10.03
CA ASN A 35 8.74 6.24 10.39
C ASN A 35 7.80 6.15 9.18
N ALA A 36 8.32 6.10 7.94
CA ALA A 36 7.51 6.00 6.73
C ALA A 36 7.25 4.53 6.35
N ASP A 37 5.98 4.17 6.19
CA ASP A 37 5.53 2.93 5.54
C ASP A 37 4.98 3.30 4.15
N SER A 38 5.86 3.33 3.15
CA SER A 38 5.55 3.88 1.83
C SER A 38 5.05 2.83 0.84
N PHE A 39 3.94 3.17 0.18
CA PHE A 39 3.33 2.42 -0.91
C PHE A 39 3.41 3.24 -2.18
N TYR A 40 3.96 2.64 -3.23
CA TYR A 40 4.02 3.22 -4.57
C TYR A 40 3.36 2.27 -5.53
N PHE A 41 2.44 2.77 -6.36
CA PHE A 41 1.79 1.92 -7.33
C PHE A 41 1.67 2.54 -8.71
N LEU A 42 1.82 1.70 -9.72
CA LEU A 42 1.56 2.07 -11.11
C LEU A 42 0.05 2.01 -11.34
N ALA A 43 -0.58 3.18 -11.50
CA ALA A 43 -2.02 3.36 -11.66
C ALA A 43 -2.47 3.00 -13.09
N ASP A 44 -2.32 1.73 -13.48
CA ASP A 44 -2.53 1.25 -14.84
C ASP A 44 -4.00 0.98 -15.20
N TYR A 45 -4.90 0.76 -14.24
CA TYR A 45 -6.34 0.84 -14.53
C TYR A 45 -6.79 2.28 -14.81
N HIS A 46 -6.25 3.26 -14.08
CA HIS A 46 -6.57 4.68 -14.34
C HIS A 46 -6.09 5.15 -15.72
N ALA A 47 -5.02 4.56 -16.27
CA ALA A 47 -4.53 4.90 -17.61
C ALA A 47 -5.54 4.59 -18.72
N LEU A 48 -6.39 3.57 -18.53
CA LEU A 48 -7.44 3.17 -19.50
C LEU A 48 -8.49 4.28 -19.72
N ILE A 49 -8.61 5.24 -18.81
CA ILE A 49 -9.56 6.35 -18.93
C ILE A 49 -9.12 7.37 -19.98
N LYS A 50 -7.79 7.53 -20.15
CA LYS A 50 -7.19 8.60 -20.97
C LYS A 50 -6.43 8.09 -22.19
N CYS A 51 -6.16 6.79 -22.26
CA CYS A 51 -5.37 6.17 -23.31
C CYS A 51 -6.10 4.94 -23.85
N ASP A 52 -6.36 4.95 -25.15
CA ASP A 52 -6.99 3.87 -25.90
C ASP A 52 -5.97 2.97 -26.63
N ASP A 53 -4.70 3.38 -26.71
CA ASP A 53 -3.59 2.59 -27.26
C ASP A 53 -2.99 1.61 -26.21
N PRO A 54 -3.19 0.28 -26.36
CA PRO A 54 -2.69 -0.72 -25.42
C PRO A 54 -1.15 -0.81 -25.40
N LEU A 55 -0.49 -0.62 -26.55
CA LEU A 55 0.98 -0.69 -26.64
C LEU A 55 1.60 0.49 -25.91
N ARG A 56 0.98 1.67 -25.98
CA ARG A 56 1.42 2.84 -25.22
C ARG A 56 1.29 2.64 -23.72
N ILE A 57 0.21 2.01 -23.24
CA ILE A 57 0.05 1.67 -21.82
C ILE A 57 1.12 0.67 -21.38
N GLN A 58 1.30 -0.41 -22.15
CA GLN A 58 2.31 -1.43 -21.85
C GLN A 58 3.72 -0.82 -21.76
N ARG A 59 4.12 -0.02 -22.76
CA ARG A 59 5.41 0.67 -22.78
C ARG A 59 5.54 1.63 -21.60
N SER A 60 4.51 2.43 -21.32
CA SER A 60 4.56 3.38 -20.21
C SER A 60 4.72 2.71 -18.85
N ARG A 61 4.06 1.57 -18.63
CA ARG A 61 4.22 0.79 -17.38
C ARG A 61 5.66 0.37 -17.18
N LEU A 62 6.28 -0.17 -18.24
CA LEU A 62 7.68 -0.60 -18.25
C LEU A 62 8.64 0.57 -17.97
N GLU A 63 8.52 1.65 -18.74
CA GLU A 63 9.40 2.82 -18.64
C GLU A 63 9.31 3.50 -17.26
N ILE A 64 8.09 3.61 -16.70
CA ILE A 64 7.90 4.23 -15.39
C ILE A 64 8.44 3.33 -14.29
N ALA A 65 8.18 2.02 -14.34
CA ALA A 65 8.75 1.08 -13.37
C ALA A 65 10.28 1.16 -13.35
N ALA A 66 10.90 1.07 -14.53
CA ALA A 66 12.34 1.20 -14.69
C ALA A 66 12.84 2.55 -14.19
N THR A 67 12.10 3.64 -14.44
CA THR A 67 12.49 4.99 -14.00
C THR A 67 12.59 5.09 -12.48
N TRP A 68 11.57 4.63 -11.75
CA TRP A 68 11.55 4.72 -10.29
C TRP A 68 12.65 3.88 -9.64
N LEU A 69 12.89 2.67 -10.16
CA LEU A 69 13.96 1.79 -9.69
C LEU A 69 15.35 2.37 -9.99
N ALA A 70 15.56 2.86 -11.22
CA ALA A 70 16.79 3.52 -11.62
C ALA A 70 17.10 4.78 -10.82
N ALA A 71 16.06 5.53 -10.42
CA ALA A 71 16.18 6.70 -9.56
C ALA A 71 16.48 6.36 -8.08
N GLY A 72 16.53 5.07 -7.72
CA GLY A 72 16.93 4.60 -6.40
C GLY A 72 15.78 4.35 -5.42
N LEU A 73 14.58 3.99 -5.92
CA LEU A 73 13.50 3.47 -5.09
C LEU A 73 13.90 2.10 -4.52
N ASP A 74 13.94 1.99 -3.20
CA ASP A 74 14.31 0.76 -2.50
C ASP A 74 13.08 -0.13 -2.25
N VAL A 75 12.91 -1.15 -3.09
CA VAL A 75 11.77 -2.10 -3.04
C VAL A 75 11.83 -3.09 -1.88
N GLU A 76 12.96 -3.20 -1.18
CA GLU A 76 13.02 -3.98 0.06
C GLU A 76 12.33 -3.21 1.19
N ARG A 77 12.45 -1.88 1.15
CA ARG A 77 11.83 -0.99 2.13
C ARG A 77 10.38 -0.64 1.84
N VAL A 78 10.04 -0.39 0.57
CA VAL A 78 8.72 0.09 0.16
C VAL A 78 7.87 -1.05 -0.41
N THR A 79 6.55 -0.85 -0.44
CA THR A 79 5.66 -1.72 -1.22
C THR A 79 5.45 -1.10 -2.61
N PHE A 80 6.07 -1.67 -3.64
CA PHE A 80 6.01 -1.17 -5.02
C PHE A 80 5.31 -2.16 -5.96
N TYR A 81 4.18 -1.81 -6.56
CA TYR A 81 3.33 -2.76 -7.29
C TYR A 81 2.58 -2.11 -8.47
N ARG A 82 1.94 -2.92 -9.32
CA ARG A 82 0.96 -2.43 -10.31
C ARG A 82 -0.44 -2.53 -9.75
N GLN A 83 -1.27 -1.53 -10.03
CA GLN A 83 -2.68 -1.54 -9.63
C GLN A 83 -3.40 -2.80 -10.12
N SER A 84 -3.14 -3.18 -11.38
CA SER A 84 -3.71 -4.37 -12.02
C SER A 84 -3.27 -5.72 -11.44
N ASP A 85 -2.20 -5.78 -10.63
CA ASP A 85 -1.79 -7.01 -9.94
C ASP A 85 -2.54 -7.25 -8.62
N ILE A 86 -3.39 -6.30 -8.20
CA ILE A 86 -4.17 -6.38 -6.96
C ILE A 86 -5.65 -6.61 -7.33
N PRO A 87 -6.09 -7.87 -7.51
CA PRO A 87 -7.46 -8.20 -7.90
C PRO A 87 -8.50 -7.76 -6.85
N GLU A 88 -8.07 -7.48 -5.63
CA GLU A 88 -8.92 -6.97 -4.56
C GLU A 88 -9.39 -5.52 -4.81
N ILE A 89 -8.62 -4.70 -5.55
CA ILE A 89 -8.95 -3.29 -5.79
C ILE A 89 -10.24 -3.12 -6.62
N PRO A 90 -10.43 -3.80 -7.77
CA PRO A 90 -11.69 -3.75 -8.50
C PRO A 90 -12.90 -4.19 -7.67
N GLU A 91 -12.75 -5.21 -6.83
CA GLU A 91 -13.85 -5.66 -5.97
C GLU A 91 -14.19 -4.61 -4.91
N LEU A 92 -13.20 -4.04 -4.22
CA LEU A 92 -13.43 -2.94 -3.29
C LEU A 92 -14.06 -1.74 -4.00
N THR A 93 -13.60 -1.41 -5.21
CA THR A 93 -14.19 -0.34 -6.02
C THR A 93 -15.69 -0.54 -6.20
N TRP A 94 -16.14 -1.78 -6.44
CA TRP A 94 -17.56 -2.09 -6.54
C TRP A 94 -18.29 -1.87 -5.20
N LEU A 95 -17.74 -2.37 -4.09
CA LEU A 95 -18.33 -2.16 -2.76
C LEU A 95 -18.47 -0.66 -2.42
N LEU A 96 -17.44 0.13 -2.74
CA LEU A 96 -17.45 1.57 -2.54
C LEU A 96 -18.42 2.29 -3.49
N THR A 97 -18.57 1.80 -4.72
CA THR A 97 -19.54 2.34 -5.69
C THR A 97 -20.96 2.25 -5.16
N CYS A 98 -21.33 1.15 -4.50
CA CYS A 98 -22.66 0.96 -3.91
C CYS A 98 -22.98 1.96 -2.78
N VAL A 99 -21.96 2.57 -2.17
CA VAL A 99 -22.17 3.60 -1.13
C VAL A 99 -21.89 5.01 -1.64
N ALA A 100 -21.11 5.19 -2.70
CA ALA A 100 -20.81 6.52 -3.24
C ALA A 100 -22.08 7.20 -3.77
N ALA A 101 -22.40 8.39 -3.24
CA ALA A 101 -23.55 9.15 -3.72
C ALA A 101 -23.26 9.70 -5.13
N LYS A 102 -24.17 9.49 -6.08
CA LYS A 102 -24.04 10.06 -7.45
C LYS A 102 -23.77 11.57 -7.43
N GLY A 103 -24.42 12.30 -6.52
CA GLY A 103 -24.23 13.74 -6.38
C GLY A 103 -22.81 14.16 -6.00
N LEU A 104 -22.07 13.31 -5.27
CA LEU A 104 -20.64 13.52 -4.99
C LEU A 104 -19.83 13.49 -6.29
N LEU A 105 -20.05 12.47 -7.12
CA LEU A 105 -19.37 12.30 -8.40
C LEU A 105 -19.76 13.38 -9.42
N ASN A 106 -21.03 13.82 -9.43
CA ASN A 106 -21.47 14.95 -10.26
C ASN A 106 -20.68 16.24 -9.99
N ARG A 107 -20.06 16.39 -8.79
CA ARG A 107 -19.27 17.57 -8.40
C ARG A 107 -17.77 17.41 -8.63
N ALA A 108 -17.31 16.24 -9.07
CA ALA A 108 -15.90 15.99 -9.34
C ALA A 108 -15.40 16.95 -10.44
N HIS A 109 -14.27 17.62 -10.20
CA HIS A 109 -13.75 18.66 -11.08
C HIS A 109 -13.55 18.18 -12.52
N ALA A 110 -13.02 16.96 -12.71
CA ALA A 110 -12.78 16.42 -14.04
C ALA A 110 -14.08 16.19 -14.85
N TYR A 111 -15.14 15.71 -14.20
CA TYR A 111 -16.45 15.54 -14.83
C TYR A 111 -17.06 16.91 -15.15
N LYS A 112 -17.11 17.81 -14.16
CA LYS A 112 -17.64 19.17 -14.34
C LYS A 112 -16.93 19.92 -15.48
N ALA A 113 -15.60 19.89 -15.52
CA ALA A 113 -14.85 20.57 -16.58
C ALA A 113 -15.17 20.02 -17.99
N SER A 114 -15.49 18.72 -18.10
CA SER A 114 -15.89 18.12 -19.37
C SER A 114 -17.30 18.55 -19.76
N VAL A 115 -18.23 18.55 -18.79
CA VAL A 115 -19.60 19.05 -18.97
C VAL A 115 -19.62 20.52 -19.37
N ASP A 116 -18.88 21.37 -18.65
CA ASP A 116 -18.82 22.81 -18.91
C ASP A 116 -18.32 23.07 -20.34
N LYS A 117 -17.27 22.36 -20.78
CA LYS A 117 -16.75 22.43 -22.15
C LYS A 117 -17.78 22.02 -23.21
N ASN A 118 -18.54 20.95 -22.96
CA ASN A 118 -19.56 20.47 -23.89
C ASN A 118 -20.72 21.46 -24.01
N VAL A 119 -21.16 22.02 -22.87
CA VAL A 119 -22.23 23.04 -22.83
C VAL A 119 -21.79 24.31 -23.55
N GLU A 120 -20.55 24.77 -23.35
CA GLU A 120 -19.98 25.90 -24.09
C GLU A 120 -19.92 25.65 -25.60
N ALA A 121 -19.69 24.40 -26.02
CA ALA A 121 -19.71 23.99 -27.41
C ALA A 121 -21.14 23.77 -27.99
N GLY A 122 -22.19 23.87 -27.17
CA GLY A 122 -23.57 23.59 -27.57
C GLY A 122 -23.86 22.10 -27.80
N GLU A 123 -23.03 21.22 -27.24
CA GLU A 123 -23.19 19.77 -27.30
C GLU A 123 -23.99 19.23 -26.10
N ASP A 124 -24.35 17.95 -26.14
CA ASP A 124 -24.91 17.24 -24.97
C ASP A 124 -23.91 17.33 -23.80
N PRO A 125 -24.34 17.65 -22.56
CA PRO A 125 -23.47 17.75 -21.40
C PRO A 125 -22.54 16.55 -21.20
N ASP A 126 -23.02 15.33 -21.49
CA ASP A 126 -22.27 14.09 -21.31
C ASP A 126 -21.62 13.58 -22.63
N ALA A 127 -21.58 14.40 -23.68
CA ALA A 127 -20.90 14.07 -24.93
C ALA A 127 -19.44 13.67 -24.69
N GLY A 128 -19.04 12.48 -25.14
CA GLY A 128 -17.68 11.96 -24.95
C GLY A 128 -17.30 11.62 -23.49
N VAL A 129 -18.22 11.73 -22.53
CA VAL A 129 -17.98 11.37 -21.12
C VAL A 129 -18.19 9.87 -20.93
N SER A 130 -17.10 9.16 -20.61
CA SER A 130 -17.18 7.74 -20.27
C SER A 130 -17.50 7.52 -18.78
N MET A 131 -18.06 6.35 -18.46
CA MET A 131 -18.20 5.93 -17.05
C MET A 131 -16.85 5.83 -16.34
N GLY A 132 -15.77 5.56 -17.07
CA GLY A 132 -14.41 5.62 -16.51
C GLY A 132 -14.07 7.03 -16.00
N LEU A 133 -14.31 8.07 -16.81
CA LEU A 133 -14.08 9.46 -16.41
C LEU A 133 -14.99 9.89 -15.26
N PHE A 134 -16.23 9.42 -15.23
CA PHE A 134 -17.19 9.76 -14.18
C PHE A 134 -16.89 9.05 -12.85
N SER A 135 -16.45 7.79 -12.90
CA SER A 135 -16.35 6.91 -11.72
C SER A 135 -14.93 6.70 -11.18
N TYR A 136 -13.87 7.15 -11.86
CA TYR A 136 -12.50 6.97 -11.36
C TYR A 136 -12.21 7.52 -9.96
N PRO A 137 -12.89 8.56 -9.43
CA PRO A 137 -12.68 8.95 -8.03
C PRO A 137 -13.01 7.81 -7.04
N VAL A 138 -13.94 6.91 -7.39
CA VAL A 138 -14.25 5.72 -6.58
C VAL A 138 -13.14 4.68 -6.66
N LEU A 139 -12.56 4.47 -7.85
CA LEU A 139 -11.40 3.60 -8.02
C LEU A 139 -10.18 4.14 -7.23
N MET A 140 -9.94 5.45 -7.29
CA MET A 140 -8.89 6.11 -6.51
C MET A 140 -9.16 5.99 -5.00
N ALA A 141 -10.42 6.11 -4.56
CA ALA A 141 -10.78 5.85 -3.18
C ALA A 141 -10.47 4.40 -2.77
N ALA A 142 -10.75 3.42 -3.64
CA ALA A 142 -10.40 2.02 -3.39
C ALA A 142 -8.88 1.82 -3.28
N ASP A 143 -8.08 2.44 -4.15
CA ASP A 143 -6.62 2.39 -4.09
C ASP A 143 -6.08 2.87 -2.73
N ILE A 144 -6.62 3.99 -2.23
CA ILE A 144 -6.21 4.61 -0.97
C ILE A 144 -6.69 3.79 0.24
N LEU A 145 -7.97 3.41 0.24
CA LEU A 145 -8.64 2.79 1.37
C LEU A 145 -8.27 1.31 1.54
N MET A 146 -7.94 0.59 0.46
CA MET A 146 -7.49 -0.81 0.54
C MET A 146 -6.29 -0.99 1.47
N PHE A 147 -5.40 0.02 1.51
CA PHE A 147 -4.21 -0.01 2.34
C PHE A 147 -4.32 0.87 3.57
N ASN A 148 -5.46 1.51 3.83
CA ASN A 148 -5.64 2.42 4.97
C ASN A 148 -4.51 3.46 5.05
N ALA A 149 -4.22 4.14 3.94
CA ALA A 149 -3.20 5.18 3.91
C ALA A 149 -3.57 6.33 4.86
N HIS A 150 -2.60 6.80 5.63
CA HIS A 150 -2.76 7.97 6.50
C HIS A 150 -2.54 9.26 5.69
N GLN A 151 -1.57 9.24 4.79
CA GLN A 151 -1.20 10.38 3.97
C GLN A 151 -1.13 9.98 2.49
N VAL A 152 -1.60 10.88 1.63
CA VAL A 152 -1.60 10.70 0.17
C VAL A 152 -0.93 11.94 -0.44
N PRO A 153 0.34 11.83 -0.88
CA PRO A 153 1.04 12.94 -1.53
C PRO A 153 0.37 13.28 -2.86
N VAL A 154 -0.12 14.51 -2.99
CA VAL A 154 -0.89 14.94 -4.15
C VAL A 154 -0.62 16.40 -4.51
N GLY A 155 -0.89 16.75 -5.77
CA GLY A 155 -0.99 18.15 -6.18
C GLY A 155 -2.25 18.82 -5.59
N ARG A 156 -2.23 20.16 -5.51
CA ARG A 156 -3.39 20.95 -5.00
C ARG A 156 -4.68 20.69 -5.78
N ASP A 157 -4.56 20.36 -7.06
CA ASP A 157 -5.68 20.01 -7.95
C ASP A 157 -6.32 18.65 -7.64
N GLN A 158 -5.65 17.79 -6.87
CA GLN A 158 -6.12 16.44 -6.52
C GLN A 158 -6.59 16.32 -5.05
N ILE A 159 -6.62 17.42 -4.29
CA ILE A 159 -7.14 17.44 -2.91
C ILE A 159 -8.57 16.91 -2.86
N GLN A 160 -9.40 17.31 -3.83
CA GLN A 160 -10.79 16.87 -3.92
C GLN A 160 -10.91 15.33 -3.99
N HIS A 161 -9.98 14.64 -4.66
CA HIS A 161 -10.03 13.18 -4.73
C HIS A 161 -9.78 12.51 -3.39
N VAL A 162 -8.88 13.08 -2.58
CA VAL A 162 -8.63 12.59 -1.21
C VAL A 162 -9.84 12.87 -0.32
N GLU A 163 -10.47 14.04 -0.45
CA GLU A 163 -11.72 14.37 0.24
C GLU A 163 -12.86 13.41 -0.14
N MET A 164 -13.01 13.10 -1.43
CA MET A 164 -13.99 12.11 -1.90
C MET A 164 -13.72 10.71 -1.33
N ALA A 165 -12.44 10.30 -1.24
CA ALA A 165 -12.07 9.04 -0.61
C ALA A 165 -12.46 8.99 0.87
N ARG A 166 -12.27 10.10 1.60
CA ARG A 166 -12.74 10.24 3.00
C ARG A 166 -14.25 10.12 3.09
N ASP A 167 -15.01 10.88 2.30
CA ASP A 167 -16.48 10.86 2.32
C ASP A 167 -17.04 9.45 2.05
N ILE A 168 -16.48 8.77 1.04
CA ILE A 168 -16.88 7.41 0.66
C ILE A 168 -16.54 6.43 1.79
N GLY A 169 -15.32 6.51 2.35
CA GLY A 169 -14.86 5.66 3.45
C GLY A 169 -15.67 5.84 4.74
N GLN A 170 -15.97 7.09 5.13
CA GLN A 170 -16.83 7.40 6.28
C GLN A 170 -18.23 6.83 6.09
N ARG A 171 -18.80 6.98 4.89
CA ARG A 171 -20.12 6.43 4.59
C ARG A 171 -20.13 4.90 4.64
N PHE A 172 -19.09 4.24 4.16
CA PHE A 172 -18.95 2.78 4.31
C PHE A 172 -18.88 2.37 5.78
N ASN A 173 -18.01 3.01 6.58
CA ASN A 173 -17.90 2.77 8.02
C ASN A 173 -19.25 2.97 8.73
N HIS A 174 -20.00 4.01 8.38
CA HIS A 174 -21.31 4.27 8.96
C HIS A 174 -22.34 3.18 8.63
N LEU A 175 -22.40 2.74 7.37
CA LEU A 175 -23.38 1.76 6.90
C LEU A 175 -23.08 0.33 7.34
N PHE A 176 -21.80 -0.06 7.31
CA PHE A 176 -21.37 -1.46 7.48
C PHE A 176 -20.46 -1.70 8.69
N GLY A 177 -19.98 -0.63 9.33
CA GLY A 177 -19.04 -0.71 10.46
C GLY A 177 -19.60 -1.39 11.70
N ASN A 178 -20.89 -1.18 12.01
CA ASN A 178 -21.52 -1.69 13.25
C ASN A 178 -20.67 -1.38 14.51
N GLY A 179 -20.13 -0.15 14.59
CA GLY A 179 -19.25 0.30 15.67
C GLY A 179 -17.75 -0.01 15.47
N LYS A 180 -17.37 -0.71 14.40
CA LYS A 180 -15.98 -0.85 13.93
C LYS A 180 -15.72 0.16 12.81
N GLU A 181 -14.59 0.86 12.89
CA GLU A 181 -14.07 1.65 11.78
C GLU A 181 -13.13 0.77 10.94
N PHE A 182 -13.53 0.47 9.71
CA PHE A 182 -12.69 -0.30 8.78
C PHE A 182 -11.62 0.57 8.14
N PHE A 183 -12.02 1.79 7.77
CA PHE A 183 -11.19 2.71 7.03
C PHE A 183 -10.58 3.81 7.89
N VAL A 184 -9.27 4.02 7.72
CA VAL A 184 -8.56 5.24 8.17
C VAL A 184 -8.85 6.36 7.18
N MET A 185 -9.09 7.56 7.69
CA MET A 185 -9.40 8.72 6.84
C MET A 185 -8.10 9.37 6.35
N PRO A 186 -7.79 9.28 5.04
CA PRO A 186 -6.53 9.78 4.50
C PRO A 186 -6.46 11.31 4.57
N GLU A 187 -5.27 11.86 4.71
CA GLU A 187 -4.98 13.29 4.59
C GLU A 187 -4.17 13.57 3.32
N ALA A 188 -4.50 14.65 2.64
CA ALA A 188 -3.71 15.11 1.50
C ALA A 188 -2.38 15.69 2.01
N LEU A 189 -1.26 15.18 1.50
CA LEU A 189 0.06 15.74 1.77
C LEU A 189 0.48 16.61 0.57
N ILE A 190 0.57 17.92 0.79
CA ILE A 190 1.03 18.87 -0.23
C ILE A 190 2.50 19.19 0.02
N GLU A 191 3.36 18.92 -0.97
CA GLU A 191 4.75 19.33 -0.91
C GLU A 191 4.87 20.82 -1.27
N GLU A 192 5.04 21.68 -0.26
CA GLU A 192 5.16 23.14 -0.44
C GLU A 192 6.47 23.57 -1.11
N SER A 193 7.52 22.75 -1.00
CA SER A 193 8.90 23.10 -1.35
C SER A 193 9.33 22.71 -2.77
N VAL A 194 8.45 22.09 -3.57
CA VAL A 194 8.85 21.61 -4.89
C VAL A 194 8.53 22.66 -5.96
N ALA A 195 9.55 23.46 -6.29
CA ALA A 195 9.48 24.38 -7.40
C ALA A 195 9.16 23.63 -8.70
N THR A 196 8.12 24.07 -9.40
CA THR A 196 7.81 23.55 -10.73
C THR A 196 8.96 23.90 -11.68
N LEU A 197 9.65 22.88 -12.21
CA LEU A 197 10.75 23.13 -13.13
C LEU A 197 10.26 23.76 -14.45
N PRO A 198 10.94 24.82 -14.93
CA PRO A 198 10.69 25.36 -16.25
C PRO A 198 11.19 24.39 -17.33
N GLY A 199 10.53 24.39 -18.48
CA GLY A 199 10.93 23.69 -19.68
C GLY A 199 11.93 24.49 -20.51
N LEU A 200 12.19 24.01 -21.72
CA LEU A 200 13.12 24.62 -22.68
C LEU A 200 12.78 26.06 -23.06
N ASP A 201 11.54 26.49 -22.85
CA ASP A 201 10.99 27.80 -23.23
C ASP A 201 10.61 28.68 -22.03
N GLY A 202 10.98 28.27 -20.82
CA GLY A 202 10.65 28.98 -19.57
C GLY A 202 9.25 28.73 -19.00
N ARG A 203 8.32 28.13 -19.77
CA ARG A 203 7.01 27.69 -19.24
C ARG A 203 7.17 26.45 -18.37
N LYS A 204 6.15 26.02 -17.62
CA LYS A 204 6.17 24.73 -16.90
C LYS A 204 6.60 23.60 -17.85
N MET A 205 7.56 22.76 -17.42
CA MET A 205 7.97 21.61 -18.21
C MET A 205 6.81 20.62 -18.39
N SER A 206 6.38 20.39 -19.63
CA SER A 206 5.28 19.49 -19.97
C SER A 206 5.43 18.95 -21.40
N LYS A 207 5.10 17.67 -21.58
CA LYS A 207 5.05 17.05 -22.92
C LYS A 207 4.09 17.76 -23.87
N SER A 208 2.98 18.30 -23.35
CA SER A 208 1.99 19.01 -24.16
C SER A 208 2.52 20.31 -24.78
N TYR A 209 3.61 20.86 -24.22
CA TYR A 209 4.26 22.06 -24.72
C TYR A 209 5.50 21.77 -25.56
N ASP A 210 5.85 20.48 -25.73
CA ASP A 210 7.08 20.03 -26.40
C ASP A 210 8.36 20.73 -25.88
N ASN A 211 8.39 21.00 -24.58
CA ASN A 211 9.45 21.77 -23.92
C ASN A 211 10.21 20.96 -22.86
N THR A 212 10.26 19.64 -23.00
CA THR A 212 10.82 18.74 -21.97
C THR A 212 12.29 18.41 -22.19
N ILE A 213 13.02 18.17 -21.09
CA ILE A 213 14.30 17.44 -21.11
C ILE A 213 14.00 15.99 -20.73
N PRO A 214 14.21 15.01 -21.63
CA PRO A 214 14.02 13.60 -21.31
C PRO A 214 14.94 13.17 -20.15
N LEU A 215 14.44 12.32 -19.25
CA LEU A 215 15.17 11.97 -18.02
C LEU A 215 16.32 10.98 -18.29
N PHE A 216 16.02 9.84 -18.89
CA PHE A 216 16.98 8.77 -19.18
C PHE A 216 17.16 8.53 -20.69
N SER A 217 17.26 9.62 -21.45
CA SER A 217 17.74 9.57 -22.83
C SER A 217 19.25 9.42 -22.88
N SER A 218 19.81 9.16 -24.07
CA SER A 218 21.26 9.18 -24.25
C SER A 218 21.87 10.53 -23.89
N ALA A 219 23.16 10.55 -23.55
CA ALA A 219 23.91 11.77 -23.25
C ALA A 219 23.83 12.78 -24.40
N LYS A 220 23.86 12.28 -25.64
CA LYS A 220 23.71 13.11 -26.84
C LYS A 220 22.33 13.78 -26.90
N GLU A 221 21.25 13.02 -26.74
CA GLU A 221 19.89 13.57 -26.78
C GLU A 221 19.63 14.57 -25.66
N MET A 222 20.17 14.33 -24.46
CA MET A 222 20.09 15.27 -23.34
C MET A 222 20.84 16.56 -23.67
N LYS A 223 22.06 16.46 -24.22
CA LYS A 223 22.84 17.62 -24.66
C LYS A 223 22.10 18.42 -25.74
N ASP A 224 21.51 17.75 -26.72
CA ASP A 224 20.74 18.37 -27.80
C ASP A 224 19.45 19.03 -27.26
N ALA A 225 18.82 18.46 -26.23
CA ALA A 225 17.69 19.10 -25.56
C ALA A 225 18.12 20.37 -24.81
N ILE A 226 19.19 20.29 -24.02
CA ILE A 226 19.74 21.42 -23.27
C ILE A 226 20.21 22.55 -24.20
N SER A 227 20.75 22.22 -25.39
CA SER A 227 21.16 23.24 -26.35
C SER A 227 19.98 24.09 -26.85
N ARG A 228 18.76 23.53 -26.87
CA ARG A 228 17.53 24.22 -27.29
C ARG A 228 16.90 25.12 -26.22
N ILE A 229 17.42 25.12 -24.99
CA ILE A 229 16.94 26.04 -23.94
C ILE A 229 17.00 27.48 -24.45
N VAL A 230 15.88 28.19 -24.41
CA VAL A 230 15.77 29.56 -24.90
C VAL A 230 16.56 30.48 -23.95
N THR A 231 17.40 31.33 -24.51
CA THR A 231 18.17 32.32 -23.74
C THR A 231 18.07 33.69 -24.42
N ASP A 232 18.52 34.75 -23.76
CA ASP A 232 18.60 36.07 -24.38
C ASP A 232 19.74 36.16 -25.42
N SER A 233 19.85 37.31 -26.09
CA SER A 233 20.85 37.57 -27.14
C SER A 233 22.17 38.16 -26.63
N ARG A 234 22.41 38.17 -25.31
CA ARG A 234 23.64 38.72 -24.74
C ARG A 234 24.86 37.88 -25.14
N LEU A 235 25.93 38.56 -25.53
CA LEU A 235 27.20 37.97 -25.97
C LEU A 235 28.03 37.44 -24.77
N PRO A 236 29.03 36.57 -25.00
CA PRO A 236 30.06 36.29 -24.01
C PRO A 236 30.78 37.59 -23.58
N GLY A 237 31.02 37.74 -22.28
CA GLY A 237 31.52 38.96 -21.64
C GLY A 237 30.44 39.92 -21.17
N GLU A 238 29.20 39.81 -21.64
CA GLU A 238 28.07 40.62 -21.16
C GLU A 238 27.38 39.95 -19.96
N ALA A 239 27.21 40.70 -18.87
CA ALA A 239 26.55 40.27 -17.65
C ALA A 239 25.11 39.77 -17.92
N LYS A 240 24.78 38.60 -17.38
CA LYS A 240 23.46 37.96 -17.51
C LYS A 240 22.74 37.96 -16.19
N ASP A 241 21.45 38.27 -16.23
CA ASP A 241 20.58 38.24 -15.05
C ASP A 241 20.16 36.79 -14.73
N PRO A 242 20.65 36.20 -13.63
CA PRO A 242 20.30 34.83 -13.25
C PRO A 242 18.84 34.69 -12.81
N ASP A 243 18.28 35.75 -12.21
CA ASP A 243 16.94 35.72 -11.61
C ASP A 243 15.85 35.73 -12.71
N ASN A 244 16.19 36.15 -13.92
CA ASN A 244 15.34 36.08 -15.12
C ASN A 244 15.77 34.97 -16.11
N SER A 245 16.56 33.99 -15.67
CA SER A 245 17.06 32.90 -16.50
C SER A 245 16.50 31.55 -16.04
N HIS A 246 15.64 30.94 -16.85
CA HIS A 246 15.16 29.58 -16.57
C HIS A 246 16.26 28.52 -16.69
N LEU A 247 17.35 28.82 -17.41
CA LEU A 247 18.56 27.98 -17.39
C LEU A 247 19.19 27.97 -15.99
N PHE A 248 19.25 29.12 -15.32
CA PHE A 248 19.74 29.19 -13.94
C PHE A 248 18.82 28.44 -12.97
N THR A 249 17.50 28.58 -13.11
CA THR A 249 16.53 27.79 -12.33
C THR A 249 16.72 26.29 -12.51
N LEU A 250 16.95 25.83 -13.75
CA LEU A 250 17.26 24.42 -14.04
C LEU A 250 18.56 23.99 -13.37
N TYR A 251 19.63 24.80 -13.45
CA TYR A 251 20.91 24.49 -12.83
C TYR A 251 20.79 24.38 -11.30
N GLN A 252 20.15 25.36 -10.66
CA GLN A 252 19.97 25.42 -9.21
C GLN A 252 19.22 24.20 -8.66
N ALA A 253 18.29 23.62 -9.42
CA ALA A 253 17.52 22.46 -8.96
C ALA A 253 18.34 21.16 -8.81
N PHE A 254 19.56 21.12 -9.35
CA PHE A 254 20.47 19.97 -9.31
C PHE A 254 21.83 20.31 -8.70
N ALA A 255 22.17 21.59 -8.67
CA ALA A 255 23.40 22.07 -8.08
C ALA A 255 23.34 22.15 -6.55
N THR A 256 24.47 21.96 -5.91
CA THR A 256 24.68 22.38 -4.52
C THR A 256 24.57 23.90 -4.39
N GLY A 257 24.46 24.40 -3.16
CA GLY A 257 24.46 25.85 -2.89
C GLY A 257 25.70 26.54 -3.45
N GLU A 258 26.89 25.98 -3.18
CA GLU A 258 28.17 26.51 -3.69
C GLU A 258 28.23 26.53 -5.22
N GLN A 259 27.83 25.43 -5.88
CA GLN A 259 27.77 25.39 -7.33
C GLN A 259 26.80 26.43 -7.90
N SER A 260 25.66 26.64 -7.24
CA SER A 260 24.65 27.63 -7.66
C SER A 260 25.19 29.05 -7.51
N ASP A 261 25.85 29.36 -6.40
CA ASP A 261 26.43 30.67 -6.12
C ASP A 261 27.56 31.01 -7.11
N GLN A 262 28.43 30.04 -7.40
CA GLN A 262 29.50 30.21 -8.39
C GLN A 262 28.92 30.40 -9.79
N PHE A 263 27.93 29.60 -10.18
CA PHE A 263 27.30 29.72 -11.50
C PHE A 263 26.58 31.07 -11.65
N ARG A 264 25.94 31.56 -10.57
CA ARG A 264 25.35 32.90 -10.50
C ARG A 264 26.41 33.98 -10.71
N ALA A 265 27.54 33.89 -10.00
CA ALA A 265 28.64 34.83 -10.12
C ALA A 265 29.23 34.86 -11.55
N ASP A 266 29.40 33.69 -12.16
CA ASP A 266 29.94 33.57 -13.51
C ASP A 266 29.00 34.19 -14.56
N LEU A 267 27.68 34.00 -14.43
CA LEU A 267 26.69 34.66 -15.28
C LEU A 267 26.78 36.19 -15.18
N LEU A 268 26.92 36.72 -13.97
CA LEU A 268 27.08 38.16 -13.72
C LEU A 268 28.40 38.70 -14.24
N GLN A 269 29.45 37.88 -14.28
CA GLN A 269 30.77 38.22 -14.85
C GLN A 269 30.85 38.03 -16.38
N GLY A 270 29.78 37.55 -17.01
CA GLY A 270 29.68 37.48 -18.46
C GLY A 270 29.85 36.10 -19.09
N LEU A 271 29.69 35.01 -18.33
CA LEU A 271 29.67 33.64 -18.86
C LEU A 271 28.79 33.52 -20.11
N GLY A 272 29.30 32.94 -21.20
CA GLY A 272 28.53 32.78 -22.43
C GLY A 272 27.42 31.73 -22.30
N TRP A 273 26.27 31.92 -22.96
CA TRP A 273 25.15 30.95 -22.88
C TRP A 273 25.51 29.55 -23.36
N GLY A 274 26.39 29.43 -24.38
CA GLY A 274 26.86 28.12 -24.85
C GLY A 274 27.62 27.36 -23.77
N GLU A 275 28.49 28.03 -23.03
CA GLU A 275 29.22 27.43 -21.91
C GLU A 275 28.29 27.15 -20.72
N ALA A 276 27.37 28.07 -20.40
CA ALA A 276 26.37 27.87 -19.37
C ALA A 276 25.51 26.61 -19.62
N LYS A 277 25.06 26.40 -20.86
CA LYS A 277 24.35 25.18 -21.29
C LYS A 277 25.23 23.93 -21.17
N GLN A 278 26.50 24.03 -21.55
CA GLN A 278 27.44 22.92 -21.43
C GLN A 278 27.68 22.52 -19.96
N ARG A 279 27.77 23.48 -19.05
CA ARG A 279 27.89 23.22 -17.60
C ARG A 279 26.62 22.59 -17.01
N LEU A 280 25.43 23.03 -17.42
CA LEU A 280 24.17 22.37 -17.06
C LEU A 280 24.14 20.92 -17.53
N PHE A 281 24.54 20.67 -18.78
CA PHE A 281 24.65 19.30 -19.31
C PHE A 281 25.61 18.45 -18.48
N GLN A 282 26.81 18.96 -18.16
CA GLN A 282 27.79 18.22 -17.36
C GLN A 282 27.27 17.89 -15.96
N LEU A 283 26.61 18.85 -15.30
CA LEU A 283 25.99 18.63 -14.00
C LEU A 283 24.94 17.51 -14.07
N LEU A 284 23.97 17.62 -14.97
CA LEU A 284 22.91 16.63 -15.12
C LEU A 284 23.43 15.26 -15.55
N ASP A 285 24.36 15.21 -16.50
CA ASP A 285 24.95 13.95 -16.97
C ASP A 285 25.73 13.27 -15.85
N SER A 286 26.45 14.03 -15.01
CA SER A 286 27.15 13.48 -13.86
C SER A 286 26.20 12.89 -12.81
N GLU A 287 25.12 13.60 -12.45
CA GLU A 287 24.14 13.15 -11.44
C GLU A 287 23.31 11.97 -11.93
N LEU A 288 22.96 11.93 -13.23
CA LEU A 288 22.01 10.97 -13.78
C LEU A 288 22.67 9.79 -14.51
N SER A 289 24.00 9.79 -14.70
CA SER A 289 24.72 8.75 -15.45
C SER A 289 24.45 7.33 -14.95
N GLU A 290 24.67 7.08 -13.65
CA GLU A 290 24.46 5.76 -13.03
C GLU A 290 22.99 5.33 -13.12
N ALA A 291 22.07 6.25 -12.79
CA ALA A 291 20.64 5.99 -12.90
C ALA A 291 20.23 5.68 -14.36
N ARG A 292 20.79 6.38 -15.35
CA ARG A 292 20.55 6.13 -16.77
C ARG A 292 21.06 4.75 -17.20
N GLU A 293 22.25 4.34 -16.78
CA GLU A 293 22.78 3.00 -17.05
C GLU A 293 21.88 1.91 -16.43
N ASN A 294 21.47 2.11 -15.19
CA ASN A 294 20.54 1.21 -14.50
C ASN A 294 19.18 1.13 -15.20
N TYR A 295 18.65 2.27 -15.66
CA TYR A 295 17.42 2.34 -16.44
C TYR A 295 17.52 1.50 -17.70
N HIS A 296 18.56 1.69 -18.52
CA HIS A 296 18.72 0.93 -19.77
C HIS A 296 18.87 -0.57 -19.50
N ARG A 297 19.63 -0.97 -18.49
CA ARG A 297 19.76 -2.36 -18.06
C ARG A 297 18.40 -2.98 -17.70
N LEU A 298 17.54 -2.25 -16.99
CA LEU A 298 16.20 -2.72 -16.62
C LEU A 298 15.27 -2.83 -17.84
N ILE A 299 15.35 -1.87 -18.77
CA ILE A 299 14.57 -1.91 -20.02
C ILE A 299 14.95 -3.11 -20.89
N GLU A 300 16.24 -3.46 -20.96
CA GLU A 300 16.73 -4.62 -21.69
C GLU A 300 16.38 -5.96 -21.03
N ARG A 301 15.97 -5.94 -19.75
CA ARG A 301 15.65 -7.12 -18.93
C ARG A 301 14.26 -7.00 -18.31
N PRO A 302 13.18 -6.96 -19.11
CA PRO A 302 11.82 -6.75 -18.60
C PRO A 302 11.33 -7.86 -17.67
N ALA A 303 11.91 -9.07 -17.73
CA ALA A 303 11.62 -10.14 -16.79
C ALA A 303 12.04 -9.80 -15.35
N ASP A 304 13.19 -9.15 -15.16
CA ASP A 304 13.64 -8.74 -13.83
C ASP A 304 12.68 -7.68 -13.23
N LEU A 305 12.16 -6.77 -14.06
CA LEU A 305 11.15 -5.80 -13.65
C LEU A 305 9.84 -6.48 -13.26
N GLU A 306 9.43 -7.50 -14.00
CA GLU A 306 8.25 -8.31 -13.69
C GLU A 306 8.38 -8.97 -12.32
N ASP A 307 9.52 -9.63 -12.05
CA ASP A 307 9.78 -10.30 -10.77
C ASP A 307 9.72 -9.32 -9.58
N ILE A 308 10.30 -8.13 -9.73
CA ILE A 308 10.25 -7.07 -8.71
C ILE A 308 8.80 -6.63 -8.44
N LEU A 309 8.02 -6.38 -9.49
CA LEU A 309 6.64 -5.92 -9.36
C LEU A 309 5.73 -7.00 -8.78
N GLN A 310 5.92 -8.27 -9.15
CA GLN A 310 5.19 -9.40 -8.56
C GLN A 310 5.53 -9.61 -7.09
N ALA A 311 6.80 -9.44 -6.70
CA ALA A 311 7.19 -9.49 -5.30
C ALA A 311 6.50 -8.39 -4.48
N GLY A 312 6.45 -7.16 -5.00
CA GLY A 312 5.74 -6.06 -4.36
C GLY A 312 4.21 -6.25 -4.35
N ALA A 313 3.62 -6.82 -5.40
CA ALA A 313 2.22 -7.21 -5.42
C ALA A 313 1.91 -8.26 -4.34
N ALA A 314 2.78 -9.25 -4.14
CA ALA A 314 2.65 -10.22 -3.06
C ALA A 314 2.75 -9.56 -1.66
N LYS A 315 3.61 -8.53 -1.48
CA LYS A 315 3.63 -7.71 -0.26
C LYS A 315 2.29 -7.00 -0.04
N ALA A 316 1.75 -6.34 -1.07
CA ALA A 316 0.47 -5.64 -1.01
C ALA A 316 -0.71 -6.59 -0.73
N ARG A 317 -0.79 -7.74 -1.42
CA ARG A 317 -1.90 -8.69 -1.29
C ARG A 317 -1.97 -9.37 0.07
N ARG A 318 -0.85 -9.54 0.77
CA ARG A 318 -0.86 -9.98 2.18
C ARG A 318 -1.68 -9.07 3.10
N ILE A 319 -1.84 -7.80 2.73
CA ILE A 319 -2.69 -6.83 3.44
C ILE A 319 -4.09 -6.82 2.82
N ALA A 320 -4.17 -6.70 1.49
CA ALA A 320 -5.43 -6.49 0.77
C ALA A 320 -6.38 -7.69 0.86
N THR A 321 -5.88 -8.92 0.70
CA THR A 321 -6.72 -10.13 0.67
C THR A 321 -7.49 -10.36 1.97
N PRO A 322 -6.87 -10.41 3.17
CA PRO A 322 -7.63 -10.58 4.41
C PRO A 322 -8.54 -9.39 4.70
N PHE A 323 -8.09 -8.16 4.40
CA PHE A 323 -8.89 -6.96 4.64
C PHE A 323 -10.15 -6.92 3.76
N LEU A 324 -10.04 -7.24 2.47
CA LEU A 324 -11.21 -7.39 1.60
C LEU A 324 -12.15 -8.50 2.11
N GLY A 325 -11.60 -9.60 2.64
CA GLY A 325 -12.38 -10.63 3.31
C GLY A 325 -13.26 -10.06 4.44
N GLU A 326 -12.70 -9.21 5.30
CA GLU A 326 -13.46 -8.54 6.35
C GLU A 326 -14.55 -7.61 5.80
N LEU A 327 -14.24 -6.86 4.73
CA LEU A 327 -15.20 -5.95 4.10
C LEU A 327 -16.35 -6.72 3.44
N ARG A 328 -16.05 -7.84 2.76
CA ARG A 328 -17.05 -8.76 2.21
C ARG A 328 -17.98 -9.29 3.29
N GLU A 329 -17.43 -9.66 4.44
CA GLU A 329 -18.23 -10.09 5.59
C GLU A 329 -19.12 -8.96 6.13
N ALA A 330 -18.59 -7.74 6.19
CA ALA A 330 -19.34 -6.55 6.65
C ALA A 330 -20.55 -6.23 5.75
N VAL A 331 -20.38 -6.35 4.41
CA VAL A 331 -21.46 -6.09 3.44
C VAL A 331 -22.40 -7.28 3.22
N GLY A 332 -22.19 -8.40 3.93
CA GLY A 332 -23.05 -9.58 3.84
C GLY A 332 -22.71 -10.56 2.70
N LEU A 333 -21.57 -10.41 2.02
CA LEU A 333 -21.06 -11.35 1.01
C LEU A 333 -20.33 -12.55 1.66
N ARG A 334 -20.98 -13.14 2.66
CA ARG A 334 -20.45 -14.19 3.54
C ARG A 334 -20.59 -15.57 2.91
N SER A 335 -19.78 -16.51 3.36
CA SER A 335 -19.96 -17.92 3.00
C SER A 335 -21.27 -18.47 3.58
N PHE A 336 -22.15 -19.01 2.71
CA PHE A 336 -23.34 -19.77 3.14
C PHE A 336 -23.00 -21.11 3.80
N ARG A 337 -21.74 -21.56 3.72
CA ARG A 337 -21.27 -22.79 4.39
C ARG A 337 -20.97 -22.57 5.88
N ALA A 338 -21.07 -21.34 6.37
CA ALA A 338 -21.20 -21.09 7.79
C ALA A 338 -22.61 -21.54 8.23
N ALA A 339 -22.68 -22.75 8.80
CA ALA A 339 -23.87 -23.28 9.46
C ALA A 339 -24.40 -22.32 10.55
N PRO A 340 -25.68 -22.42 10.93
CA PRO A 340 -26.52 -21.30 11.34
C PRO A 340 -26.02 -20.65 12.63
N GLN A 341 -25.58 -19.40 12.55
CA GLN A 341 -25.67 -18.52 13.72
C GLN A 341 -27.12 -18.08 13.86
N ALA A 342 -27.89 -18.86 14.64
CA ALA A 342 -29.04 -18.29 15.32
C ALA A 342 -28.57 -17.00 16.00
N VAL A 343 -29.24 -15.90 15.68
CA VAL A 343 -29.00 -14.59 16.29
C VAL A 343 -29.29 -14.71 17.78
N ALA A 344 -28.27 -15.04 18.57
CA ALA A 344 -28.30 -14.90 20.00
C ALA A 344 -27.81 -13.49 20.32
N THR A 345 -28.75 -12.58 20.50
CA THR A 345 -28.53 -11.31 21.21
C THR A 345 -27.99 -11.61 22.60
N GLY A 346 -26.68 -11.51 22.79
CA GLY A 346 -26.03 -11.91 24.05
C GLY A 346 -24.78 -11.08 24.34
N LYS A 347 -24.92 -10.16 25.29
CA LYS A 347 -23.89 -9.31 25.92
C LYS A 347 -22.50 -9.96 26.03
N LYS A 348 -21.45 -9.13 25.83
CA LYS A 348 -20.03 -9.38 26.14
C LYS A 348 -19.88 -10.32 27.35
N LYS A 349 -19.28 -11.49 27.15
CA LYS A 349 -18.87 -12.39 28.23
C LYS A 349 -17.35 -12.42 28.31
N ALA A 350 -16.84 -12.20 29.52
CA ALA A 350 -15.43 -12.23 29.88
C ALA A 350 -14.72 -13.50 29.38
N SER A 351 -13.45 -13.38 29.03
CA SER A 351 -12.58 -14.50 28.68
C SER A 351 -12.60 -15.55 29.79
N LYS A 352 -13.16 -16.73 29.51
CA LYS A 352 -13.14 -17.84 30.46
C LYS A 352 -11.78 -18.54 30.37
N GLY A 353 -11.13 -18.77 31.50
CA GLY A 353 -9.96 -19.64 31.58
C GLY A 353 -10.29 -21.10 31.25
N ALA A 354 -9.28 -21.97 31.31
CA ALA A 354 -9.44 -23.40 31.12
C ALA A 354 -10.52 -23.97 32.06
N ARG A 355 -11.27 -24.97 31.58
CA ARG A 355 -12.42 -25.52 32.32
C ARG A 355 -12.58 -27.02 32.14
N PHE A 356 -13.01 -27.68 33.20
CA PHE A 356 -13.45 -29.06 33.16
C PHE A 356 -14.94 -29.14 32.79
N VAL A 357 -15.28 -30.05 31.89
CA VAL A 357 -16.66 -30.38 31.50
C VAL A 357 -16.90 -31.85 31.80
N SER A 358 -17.75 -32.14 32.78
CA SER A 358 -18.15 -33.51 33.12
C SER A 358 -19.43 -33.89 32.38
N PHE A 359 -19.52 -35.13 31.92
CA PHE A 359 -20.66 -35.65 31.18
C PHE A 359 -20.82 -37.16 31.42
N ARG A 360 -21.99 -37.70 31.07
CA ARG A 360 -22.32 -39.12 31.16
C ARG A 360 -22.42 -39.69 29.75
N GLU A 361 -21.79 -40.83 29.51
CA GLU A 361 -21.86 -41.57 28.24
C GLU A 361 -23.14 -42.42 28.19
N ASP A 362 -23.53 -42.83 26.99
CA ASP A 362 -24.75 -43.63 26.76
C ASP A 362 -24.72 -45.01 27.45
N ASP A 363 -23.51 -45.54 27.72
CA ASP A 363 -23.27 -46.77 28.49
C ASP A 363 -23.46 -46.59 30.01
N GLY A 364 -23.78 -45.37 30.43
CA GLY A 364 -24.03 -45.01 31.83
C GLY A 364 -22.78 -44.60 32.61
N SER A 365 -21.58 -44.70 32.04
CA SER A 365 -20.32 -44.29 32.66
C SER A 365 -20.14 -42.76 32.68
N PHE A 366 -19.26 -42.27 33.56
CA PHE A 366 -18.99 -40.84 33.72
C PHE A 366 -17.60 -40.50 33.21
N ARG A 367 -17.48 -39.36 32.51
CA ARG A 367 -16.21 -38.84 31.99
C ARG A 367 -16.12 -37.33 32.18
N PHE A 368 -14.92 -36.80 32.05
CA PHE A 368 -14.70 -35.36 31.92
C PHE A 368 -13.76 -35.05 30.76
N ARG A 369 -13.83 -33.81 30.29
CA ARG A 369 -12.87 -33.21 29.36
C ARG A 369 -12.28 -31.96 29.99
N LEU A 370 -10.98 -31.75 29.80
CA LEU A 370 -10.36 -30.47 30.07
C LEU A 370 -10.30 -29.68 28.76
N LEU A 371 -10.86 -28.47 28.77
CA LEU A 371 -10.80 -27.54 27.65
C LEU A 371 -9.87 -26.37 27.99
N ALA A 372 -9.02 -25.99 27.04
CA ALA A 372 -8.26 -24.75 27.06
C ALA A 372 -9.18 -23.51 27.00
N ALA A 373 -8.61 -22.31 27.16
CA ALA A 373 -9.37 -21.05 27.16
C ALA A 373 -10.04 -20.73 25.81
N ASP A 374 -9.43 -21.19 24.71
CA ASP A 374 -9.99 -21.13 23.35
C ASP A 374 -11.04 -22.22 23.06
N GLY A 375 -11.23 -23.15 23.99
CA GLY A 375 -12.17 -24.26 23.89
C GLY A 375 -11.58 -25.55 23.30
N GLU A 376 -10.30 -25.60 22.97
CA GLU A 376 -9.64 -26.81 22.49
C GLU A 376 -9.56 -27.88 23.59
N GLN A 377 -9.77 -29.15 23.23
CA GLN A 377 -9.73 -30.26 24.19
C GLN A 377 -8.29 -30.69 24.47
N LEU A 378 -7.83 -30.45 25.70
CA LEU A 378 -6.51 -30.87 26.17
C LEU A 378 -6.51 -32.32 26.65
N LEU A 379 -7.57 -32.76 27.33
CA LEU A 379 -7.70 -34.11 27.89
C LEU A 379 -9.12 -34.65 27.78
N LEU A 380 -9.21 -35.97 27.65
CA LEU A 380 -10.42 -36.76 27.84
C LEU A 380 -10.13 -37.85 28.87
N SER A 381 -10.93 -37.91 29.93
CA SER A 381 -10.73 -38.89 31.00
C SER A 381 -11.05 -40.32 30.56
N ARG A 382 -10.57 -41.32 31.31
CA ARG A 382 -11.12 -42.68 31.26
C ARG A 382 -12.52 -42.74 31.85
N ASN A 383 -13.19 -43.88 31.71
CA ASN A 383 -14.54 -44.11 32.22
C ASN A 383 -14.50 -44.29 33.75
N PHE A 384 -15.39 -43.58 34.45
CA PHE A 384 -15.60 -43.71 35.88
C PHE A 384 -16.96 -44.33 36.19
N ALA A 385 -17.03 -45.08 37.29
CA ALA A 385 -18.25 -45.77 37.73
C ALA A 385 -19.37 -44.80 38.14
N ASP A 386 -19.00 -43.63 38.68
CA ASP A 386 -19.94 -42.59 39.07
C ASP A 386 -19.34 -41.17 38.93
N GLY A 387 -20.19 -40.15 38.98
CA GLY A 387 -19.76 -38.75 38.90
C GLY A 387 -18.92 -38.28 40.08
N LYS A 388 -18.97 -38.98 41.23
CA LYS A 388 -18.17 -38.65 42.41
C LYS A 388 -16.71 -39.05 42.20
N ALA A 389 -16.46 -40.22 41.61
CA ALA A 389 -15.14 -40.68 41.21
C ALA A 389 -14.52 -39.76 40.14
N ALA A 390 -15.27 -39.41 39.10
CA ALA A 390 -14.82 -38.45 38.08
C ALA A 390 -14.49 -37.08 38.69
N GLY A 391 -15.34 -36.58 39.60
CA GLY A 391 -15.12 -35.32 40.30
C GLY A 391 -13.93 -35.32 41.26
N ALA A 392 -13.59 -36.46 41.86
CA ALA A 392 -12.42 -36.59 42.72
C ALA A 392 -11.12 -36.45 41.91
N VAL A 393 -11.04 -37.07 40.74
CA VAL A 393 -9.90 -36.94 39.82
C VAL A 393 -9.74 -35.51 39.31
N THR A 394 -10.82 -34.86 38.90
CA THR A 394 -10.78 -33.45 38.47
C THR A 394 -10.19 -32.54 39.57
N ARG A 395 -10.58 -32.74 40.83
CA ARG A 395 -10.04 -31.95 41.96
C ARG A 395 -8.55 -32.21 42.17
N LEU A 396 -8.08 -33.46 42.05
CA LEU A 396 -6.66 -33.78 42.18
C LEU A 396 -5.85 -33.10 41.07
N LEU A 397 -6.34 -33.10 39.83
CA LEU A 397 -5.70 -32.41 38.71
C LEU A 397 -5.66 -30.88 38.91
N GLN A 398 -6.69 -30.29 39.53
CA GLN A 398 -6.76 -28.86 39.83
C GLN A 398 -5.90 -28.42 41.03
N GLN A 399 -5.43 -29.35 41.86
CA GLN A 399 -4.61 -29.03 43.04
C GLN A 399 -3.14 -28.72 42.68
N GLY A 400 -2.74 -28.88 41.41
CA GLY A 400 -1.46 -28.36 40.90
C GLY A 400 -0.19 -29.10 41.36
N GLY A 401 -0.28 -30.41 41.61
CA GLY A 401 0.90 -31.24 41.90
C GLY A 401 1.69 -31.66 40.66
N ASP A 402 2.84 -32.34 40.84
CA ASP A 402 3.61 -32.93 39.74
C ASP A 402 2.74 -33.93 38.96
N LEU A 403 2.49 -33.62 37.68
CA LEU A 403 1.71 -34.46 36.77
C LEU A 403 2.63 -35.55 36.19
N ASP A 404 2.30 -36.83 36.41
CA ASP A 404 2.90 -37.94 35.68
C ASP A 404 2.31 -37.98 34.27
N ILE A 405 3.04 -37.39 33.32
CA ILE A 405 2.68 -37.32 31.90
C ILE A 405 3.57 -38.28 31.11
N ARG A 406 2.94 -39.24 30.43
CA ARG A 406 3.64 -40.24 29.62
C ARG A 406 3.31 -40.04 28.15
N SER A 407 4.32 -39.78 27.34
CA SER A 407 4.18 -39.53 25.90
C SER A 407 4.31 -40.83 25.11
N GLU A 408 3.42 -41.05 24.14
CA GLU A 408 3.47 -42.18 23.22
C GLU A 408 3.12 -41.69 21.80
N GLY A 409 4.09 -41.73 20.89
CA GLY A 409 3.93 -41.21 19.52
C GLY A 409 3.54 -39.73 19.52
N ALA A 410 2.42 -39.40 18.85
CA ALA A 410 1.89 -38.05 18.76
C ALA A 410 0.79 -37.74 19.81
N ALA A 411 0.69 -38.52 20.89
CA ALA A 411 -0.25 -38.29 21.99
C ALA A 411 0.46 -38.44 23.35
N PHE A 412 -0.23 -38.08 24.43
CA PHE A 412 0.23 -38.29 25.79
C PHE A 412 -0.92 -38.68 26.71
N SER A 413 -0.58 -39.29 27.84
CA SER A 413 -1.53 -39.72 28.88
C SER A 413 -1.12 -39.14 30.24
N VAL A 414 -2.12 -38.92 31.09
CA VAL A 414 -1.96 -38.40 32.45
C VAL A 414 -2.28 -39.49 33.45
N TRP A 415 -1.38 -39.68 34.41
CA TRP A 415 -1.43 -40.74 35.40
C TRP A 415 -1.51 -40.17 36.82
N LEU A 416 -2.31 -40.80 37.68
CA LEU A 416 -2.42 -40.47 39.11
C LEU A 416 -2.35 -41.76 39.92
N GLY A 417 -1.43 -41.83 40.89
CA GLY A 417 -1.32 -43.00 41.77
C GLY A 417 -0.94 -44.31 41.07
N GLY A 418 -0.36 -44.24 39.87
CA GLY A 418 -0.02 -45.42 39.05
C GLY A 418 -1.09 -45.83 38.04
N ASP A 419 -2.26 -45.18 38.03
CA ASP A 419 -3.34 -45.44 37.09
C ASP A 419 -3.48 -44.34 36.02
N CYS A 420 -3.74 -44.73 34.78
CA CYS A 420 -4.00 -43.78 33.69
C CYS A 420 -5.42 -43.20 33.85
N VAL A 421 -5.51 -41.87 34.02
CA VAL A 421 -6.78 -41.20 34.30
C VAL A 421 -7.34 -40.42 33.11
N ALA A 422 -6.49 -39.99 32.18
CA ALA A 422 -6.91 -39.25 30.99
C ALA A 422 -5.89 -39.33 29.86
N ASP A 423 -6.35 -39.14 28.63
CA ASP A 423 -5.53 -39.14 27.42
C ASP A 423 -5.74 -37.84 26.62
N SER A 424 -4.70 -37.40 25.93
CA SER A 424 -4.77 -36.30 24.97
C SER A 424 -5.41 -36.77 23.65
N PRO A 425 -5.87 -35.85 22.79
CA PRO A 425 -6.03 -36.16 21.37
C PRO A 425 -4.68 -36.52 20.73
N SER A 426 -4.71 -37.10 19.52
CA SER A 426 -3.50 -37.25 18.70
C SER A 426 -3.17 -35.95 18.00
N PHE A 427 -1.92 -35.52 18.09
CA PHE A 427 -1.40 -34.31 17.45
C PHE A 427 -0.74 -34.66 16.10
N ALA A 428 -0.41 -33.62 15.33
CA ALA A 428 0.21 -33.78 14.00
C ALA A 428 1.62 -34.36 14.07
N ASP A 429 2.38 -33.98 15.10
CA ASP A 429 3.76 -34.41 15.33
C ASP A 429 4.14 -34.29 16.82
N ALA A 430 5.37 -34.67 17.15
CA ALA A 430 5.88 -34.60 18.52
C ALA A 430 6.02 -33.16 19.04
N ALA A 431 6.28 -32.18 18.19
CA ALA A 431 6.43 -30.78 18.61
C ALA A 431 5.08 -30.18 19.01
N ALA A 432 4.01 -30.48 18.25
CA ALA A 432 2.65 -30.10 18.59
C ALA A 432 2.16 -30.79 19.88
N ARG A 433 2.52 -32.07 20.08
CA ARG A 433 2.27 -32.79 21.34
C ARG A 433 2.95 -32.10 22.52
N ASP A 434 4.23 -31.75 22.39
CA ASP A 434 5.00 -31.14 23.47
C ASP A 434 4.47 -29.73 23.81
N ALA A 435 4.04 -28.95 22.81
CA ALA A 435 3.34 -27.69 23.02
C ALA A 435 2.02 -27.88 23.79
N ALA A 436 1.25 -28.92 23.46
CA ALA A 436 0.00 -29.23 24.16
C ALA A 436 0.21 -29.69 25.61
N ILE A 437 1.35 -30.34 25.93
CA ILE A 437 1.74 -30.66 27.31
C ILE A 437 1.96 -29.38 28.12
N GLU A 438 2.60 -28.36 27.54
CA GLU A 438 2.78 -27.07 28.21
C GLU A 438 1.45 -26.32 28.39
N SER A 439 0.57 -26.35 27.39
CA SER A 439 -0.80 -25.83 27.52
C SER A 439 -1.60 -26.54 28.62
N LEU A 440 -1.42 -27.85 28.79
CA LEU A 440 -2.03 -28.62 29.88
C LEU A 440 -1.51 -28.17 31.25
N LYS A 441 -0.19 -28.02 31.41
CA LYS A 441 0.41 -27.54 32.67
C LYS A 441 -0.09 -26.14 33.02
N LEU A 442 -0.16 -25.24 32.04
CA LEU A 442 -0.71 -23.90 32.22
C LEU A 442 -2.19 -23.92 32.60
N ALA A 443 -2.99 -24.80 31.98
CA ALA A 443 -4.41 -24.94 32.27
C ALA A 443 -4.70 -25.49 33.68
N LEU A 444 -3.78 -26.28 34.24
CA LEU A 444 -3.88 -26.89 35.58
C LEU A 444 -3.08 -26.15 36.66
N ALA A 445 -2.30 -25.13 36.28
CA ALA A 445 -1.59 -24.30 37.23
C ALA A 445 -2.60 -23.62 38.18
N PRO A 446 -2.33 -23.58 39.49
CA PRO A 446 -3.20 -22.90 40.44
C PRO A 446 -3.36 -21.43 40.02
N GLN A 447 -4.60 -20.96 39.87
CA GLN A 447 -4.88 -19.56 39.62
C GLN A 447 -4.41 -18.76 40.84
N GLN A 448 -3.41 -17.90 40.66
CA GLN A 448 -3.08 -16.88 41.65
C GLN A 448 -4.23 -15.87 41.62
N ASP A 449 -5.00 -15.82 42.70
CA ASP A 449 -6.07 -14.83 42.91
C ASP A 449 -5.54 -13.39 42.88
#